data_AF-A0AB37QJF6-F1
#
_entry.id   AF-A0AB37QJF6-F1
#
_cell.length_a   1.000
_cell.length_b   1.000
_cell.length_c   1.000
_cell.angle_alpha   90.00
_cell.angle_beta   90.00
_cell.angle_gamma   90.00
#
_symmetry.space_group_name_H-M   'P 1'
#
loop_
_entity.id
_entity.type
_entity.pdbx_description
1 polymer ?
#
loop_
_entity_poly.entity_id
_entity_poly.type
_entity_poly.pdbx_seq_one_letter_code
_entity_poly.pdbx_strand_id
1 'polypeptide(L)'
;MNNLSAALPRKSLTAVECKFLKIGNRQLLEASNGRMASAALMDIVADWHASRASVGFEAFARAWVIEGNARSTIATRLLMELFGMNEPDPRKAA
;
A
#
# COMPACT_ATOMS: atom_id res chain seq x y z
N MET A 1 8.17 10.49 40.78
CA MET A 1 8.17 10.69 39.31
C MET A 1 7.54 9.45 38.68
N ASN A 2 6.32 9.55 38.16
CA ASN A 2 5.73 8.45 37.40
C ASN A 2 6.40 8.43 36.02
N ASN A 3 7.17 7.38 35.73
CA ASN A 3 7.64 7.10 34.39
C ASN A 3 6.44 6.65 33.54
N LEU A 4 5.67 7.62 33.04
CA LEU A 4 4.73 7.38 31.95
C LEU A 4 5.58 7.12 30.70
N SER A 5 5.94 5.85 30.49
CA SER A 5 6.47 5.40 29.20
C SER A 5 5.40 5.70 28.17
N ALA A 6 5.71 6.55 27.20
CA ALA A 6 4.80 6.85 26.11
C ALA A 6 4.41 5.53 25.43
N ALA A 7 3.12 5.19 25.47
CA ALA A 7 2.63 3.99 24.81
C ALA A 7 2.93 4.11 23.32
N LEU A 8 3.72 3.18 22.79
CA LEU A 8 4.01 3.12 21.35
C LEU A 8 2.70 2.98 20.57
N PRO A 9 2.59 3.56 19.36
CA PRO A 9 1.44 3.34 18.49
C PRO A 9 1.19 1.84 18.28
N ARG A 10 -0.06 1.40 18.43
CA ARG A 10 -0.45 0.00 18.18
C ARG A 10 -0.18 -0.45 16.75
N LYS A 11 -0.13 0.50 15.81
CA LYS A 11 0.21 0.30 14.40
C LYS A 11 1.26 1.32 14.01
N SER A 12 2.38 0.81 13.50
CA SER A 12 3.42 1.62 12.89
C SER A 12 3.92 0.92 11.66
N LEU A 13 4.17 1.68 10.61
CA LEU A 13 4.92 1.18 9.46
C LEU A 13 6.33 0.79 9.93
N THR A 14 6.82 -0.32 9.43
CA THR A 14 8.23 -0.71 9.54
C THR A 14 9.10 0.22 8.72
N ALA A 15 10.42 0.20 8.95
CA ALA A 15 11.36 0.97 8.13
C ALA A 15 11.31 0.56 6.65
N VAL A 16 11.06 -0.73 6.37
CA VAL A 16 10.92 -1.26 5.01
C VAL A 16 9.64 -0.74 4.36
N GLU A 17 8.50 -0.80 5.04
CA GLU A 17 7.23 -0.28 4.51
C GLU A 17 7.27 1.23 4.31
N CYS A 18 7.90 1.98 5.21
CA CYS A 18 8.16 3.42 5.03
C CYS A 18 8.96 3.70 3.75
N LYS A 19 10.03 2.94 3.51
CA LYS A 19 10.88 3.11 2.32
C LYS A 19 10.13 2.70 1.05
N PHE A 20 9.41 1.59 1.10
CA PHE A 20 8.56 1.09 0.02
C PHE A 20 7.53 2.15 -0.39
N LEU A 21 6.79 2.72 0.56
CA LEU A 21 5.77 3.75 0.27
C LEU A 21 6.36 5.01 -0.36
N LYS A 22 7.51 5.47 0.14
CA LYS A 22 8.19 6.67 -0.40
C LYS A 22 8.64 6.45 -1.85
N ILE A 23 9.27 5.31 -2.13
CA ILE A 23 9.76 4.98 -3.47
C ILE A 23 8.59 4.67 -4.40
N GLY A 24 7.65 3.84 -3.96
CA GLY A 24 6.48 3.42 -4.71
C GLY A 24 5.60 4.59 -5.12
N ASN A 25 5.31 5.52 -4.19
CA ASN A 25 4.54 6.71 -4.53
C ASN A 25 5.24 7.59 -5.57
N ARG A 26 6.58 7.71 -5.49
CA ARG A 26 7.36 8.44 -6.48
C ARG A 26 7.27 7.79 -7.87
N GLN A 27 7.42 6.48 -7.94
CA GLN A 27 7.26 5.71 -9.18
C GLN A 27 5.86 5.84 -9.77
N LEU A 28 4.81 5.80 -8.94
CA LEU A 28 3.43 6.02 -9.40
C LEU A 28 3.25 7.42 -9.99
N LEU A 29 3.84 8.46 -9.38
CA LEU A 29 3.74 9.82 -9.91
C LEU A 29 4.49 10.02 -11.23
N GLU A 30 5.50 9.20 -11.51
CA GLU A 30 6.26 9.19 -12.76
C GLU A 30 5.58 8.32 -13.84
N ALA A 31 4.67 7.42 -13.47
CA ALA A 31 3.93 6.57 -14.39
C ALA A 31 2.80 7.31 -15.12
N SER A 32 2.52 6.88 -16.37
CA SER A 32 1.39 7.39 -17.14
C SER A 32 0.07 7.10 -16.39
N ASN A 33 -0.75 8.14 -16.20
CA ASN A 33 -1.99 8.09 -15.41
C ASN A 33 -1.83 7.65 -13.93
N GLY A 34 -0.60 7.63 -13.40
CA GLY A 34 -0.34 7.09 -12.06
C GLY A 34 -0.72 8.01 -10.90
N ARG A 35 -1.17 9.25 -11.16
CA ARG A 35 -1.76 10.14 -10.14
C ARG A 35 -2.96 9.49 -9.42
N MET A 36 -3.80 8.74 -10.13
CA MET A 36 -4.94 8.04 -9.52
C MET A 36 -4.46 6.91 -8.58
N ALA A 37 -3.42 6.18 -8.97
CA ALA A 37 -2.83 5.14 -8.14
C ALA A 37 -2.14 5.74 -6.91
N SER A 38 -1.48 6.90 -7.04
CA SER A 38 -0.87 7.64 -5.93
C SER A 38 -1.93 8.11 -4.92
N ALA A 39 -3.07 8.62 -5.40
CA ALA A 39 -4.20 8.96 -4.52
C ALA A 39 -4.74 7.72 -3.78
N ALA A 40 -5.00 6.63 -4.51
CA ALA A 40 -5.45 5.38 -3.91
C ALA A 40 -4.42 4.77 -2.93
N LEU A 41 -3.12 4.98 -3.14
CA LEU A 41 -2.08 4.56 -2.20
C LEU A 41 -2.20 5.33 -0.86
N MET A 42 -2.56 6.61 -0.90
CA MET A 42 -2.84 7.39 0.32
C MET A 42 -4.10 6.90 1.02
N ASP A 43 -5.14 6.53 0.26
CA ASP A 43 -6.37 5.95 0.81
C ASP A 43 -6.08 4.64 1.55
N ILE A 44 -5.23 3.76 1.00
CA ILE A 44 -4.78 2.53 1.67
C ILE A 44 -4.13 2.84 3.03
N VAL A 45 -3.26 3.84 3.08
CA VAL A 45 -2.56 4.23 4.34
C VAL A 45 -3.56 4.75 5.36
N ALA A 46 -4.50 5.61 4.94
CA ALA A 46 -5.55 6.14 5.80
C ALA A 46 -6.45 5.01 6.35
N ASP A 47 -6.91 4.12 5.48
CA ASP A 47 -7.81 3.01 5.85
C ASP A 47 -7.11 1.98 6.74
N TRP A 48 -5.82 1.71 6.52
CA TRP A 48 -5.05 0.82 7.40
C TRP A 48 -4.94 1.38 8.82
N HIS A 49 -4.72 2.68 8.96
CA HIS A 49 -4.66 3.36 10.24
C HIS A 49 -6.04 3.45 10.92
N ALA A 50 -7.12 3.63 10.15
CA ALA A 50 -8.48 3.65 10.66
C ALA A 50 -8.99 2.25 11.07
N SER A 51 -8.50 1.20 10.42
CA SER A 51 -8.89 -0.18 10.68
C SER A 51 -8.47 -0.65 12.08
N ARG A 52 -9.33 -1.45 12.73
CA ARG A 52 -9.01 -2.13 14.00
C ARG A 52 -8.26 -3.44 13.80
N ALA A 53 -8.12 -3.92 12.55
CA ALA A 53 -7.47 -5.19 12.25
C ALA A 53 -5.99 -5.15 12.67
N SER A 54 -5.47 -6.24 13.22
CA SER A 54 -4.06 -6.35 13.66
C SER A 54 -3.10 -6.74 12.53
N VAL A 55 -3.56 -6.73 11.28
CA VAL A 55 -2.77 -7.17 10.12
C VAL A 55 -1.71 -6.13 9.76
N GLY A 56 -0.54 -6.60 9.29
CA GLY A 56 0.52 -5.74 8.78
C GLY A 56 0.08 -4.94 7.54
N PHE A 57 0.78 -3.83 7.26
CA PHE A 57 0.36 -2.90 6.22
C PHE A 57 0.32 -3.57 4.84
N GLU A 58 1.34 -4.35 4.47
CA GLU A 58 1.37 -5.01 3.15
C GLU A 58 0.18 -5.97 2.95
N ALA A 59 -0.13 -6.80 3.94
CA ALA A 59 -1.26 -7.73 3.87
C ALA A 59 -2.60 -6.98 3.76
N PHE A 60 -2.76 -5.89 4.52
CA PHE A 60 -3.93 -5.02 4.42
C PHE A 60 -4.05 -4.42 3.02
N ALA A 61 -2.97 -3.86 2.49
CA ALA A 61 -2.96 -3.19 1.20
C ALA A 61 -3.31 -4.15 0.05
N ARG A 62 -2.75 -5.37 0.06
CA ARG A 62 -3.08 -6.40 -0.93
C ARG A 62 -4.57 -6.74 -0.92
N ALA A 63 -5.15 -6.97 0.27
CA ALA A 63 -6.58 -7.22 0.42
C ALA A 63 -7.43 -6.04 -0.05
N TRP A 64 -7.07 -4.82 0.36
CA TRP A 64 -7.76 -3.59 -0.01
C TRP A 64 -7.85 -3.39 -1.54
N VAL A 65 -6.77 -3.72 -2.27
CA VAL A 65 -6.74 -3.65 -3.73
C VAL A 65 -7.63 -4.73 -4.37
N ILE A 66 -7.60 -5.96 -3.84
CA ILE A 66 -8.41 -7.09 -4.33
C ILE A 66 -9.91 -6.84 -4.11
N GLU A 67 -10.27 -6.21 -3.00
CA GLU A 67 -11.65 -5.79 -2.70
C GLU A 67 -12.19 -4.71 -3.65
N GLY A 68 -11.34 -4.14 -4.51
CA GLY A 68 -11.74 -3.16 -5.54
C GLY A 68 -11.88 -1.73 -5.01
N ASN A 69 -11.33 -1.44 -3.83
CA ASN A 69 -11.49 -0.14 -3.16
C ASN A 69 -10.85 1.03 -3.93
N ALA A 70 -9.93 0.77 -4.87
CA ALA A 70 -9.31 1.79 -5.73
C ALA A 70 -10.29 2.46 -6.72
N ARG A 71 -11.45 1.85 -7.00
CA ARG A 71 -12.53 2.39 -7.88
C ARG A 71 -12.08 2.86 -9.28
N SER A 72 -10.90 2.44 -9.73
CA SER A 72 -10.33 2.74 -11.04
C SER A 72 -9.49 1.57 -11.52
N THR A 73 -9.83 1.02 -12.68
CA THR A 73 -9.11 -0.13 -13.26
C THR A 73 -7.62 0.16 -13.46
N ILE A 74 -7.29 1.39 -13.85
CA ILE A 74 -5.89 1.83 -14.04
C ILE A 74 -5.17 1.88 -12.68
N ALA A 75 -5.81 2.44 -11.64
CA ALA A 75 -5.24 2.49 -10.30
C ALA A 75 -5.04 1.08 -9.72
N THR A 76 -6.05 0.20 -9.84
CA THR A 76 -5.97 -1.19 -9.41
C THR A 76 -4.78 -1.90 -10.06
N ARG A 77 -4.62 -1.78 -11.38
CA ARG A 77 -3.50 -2.40 -12.10
C ARG A 77 -2.14 -1.88 -11.62
N LEU A 78 -1.98 -0.57 -11.51
CA LEU A 78 -0.72 0.02 -11.06
C LEU A 78 -0.38 -0.35 -9.62
N LEU A 79 -1.39 -0.46 -8.75
CA LEU A 79 -1.20 -0.94 -7.38
C LEU A 79 -0.87 -2.44 -7.35
N MET A 80 -1.50 -3.26 -8.19
CA MET A 80 -1.13 -4.67 -8.36
C MET A 80 0.31 -4.84 -8.83
N GLU A 81 0.77 -4.02 -9.78
CA GLU A 81 2.17 -3.94 -10.21
C GLU A 81 3.08 -3.55 -9.03
N LEU A 82 2.72 -2.48 -8.30
CA LEU A 82 3.51 -1.98 -7.17
C LEU A 82 3.66 -3.00 -6.02
N PHE A 83 2.60 -3.74 -5.71
CA PHE A 83 2.60 -4.78 -4.67
C PHE A 83 3.04 -6.16 -5.18
N GLY A 84 3.45 -6.28 -6.45
CA GLY A 84 3.87 -7.56 -7.03
C GLY A 84 2.77 -8.62 -7.00
N MET A 85 1.52 -8.23 -7.27
CA MET A 85 0.35 -9.11 -7.26
C MET A 85 -0.05 -9.61 -8.65
N ASN A 86 0.63 -9.15 -9.70
CA ASN A 86 0.36 -9.67 -11.04
C ASN A 86 0.87 -11.10 -11.16
N GLU A 87 0.08 -11.93 -11.83
CA GLU A 87 0.57 -13.23 -12.27
C GLU A 87 1.79 -13.05 -13.18
N PRO A 88 2.79 -13.95 -13.10
CA PRO A 88 3.89 -13.93 -14.06
C PRO A 88 3.31 -14.09 -15.46
N ASP A 89 3.66 -13.16 -16.36
CA ASP A 89 3.26 -13.24 -17.76
C ASP A 89 3.78 -14.59 -18.32
N PRO A 90 2.90 -15.51 -18.75
CA PRO A 90 3.32 -16.81 -19.28
C PRO A 90 4.25 -16.67 -20.50
N ARG A 91 4.34 -15.49 -21.12
CA ARG A 91 5.26 -15.18 -22.23
C ARG A 91 6.66 -14.77 -21.80
N LYS A 92 6.92 -14.54 -20.51
CA LYS A 92 8.26 -14.24 -19.96
C LYS A 92 8.92 -15.43 -19.27
N ALA A 93 8.24 -16.56 -19.21
CA ALA A 93 8.71 -17.80 -18.58
C ALA A 93 9.18 -18.87 -19.59
N ALA A 94 9.30 -18.51 -20.88
CA ALA A 94 9.70 -19.39 -21.98
C ALA A 94 10.96 -18.87 -22.67
#